data_AF-A0A382HE75-F1
#
_entry.id   AF-A0A382HE75-F1
#
_cell.length_a   1.000
_cell.length_b   1.000
_cell.length_c   1.000
_cell.angle_alpha   90.00
_cell.angle_beta   90.00
_cell.angle_gamma   90.00
#
_symmetry.space_group_name_H-M   'P 1'
#
loop_
_entity.id
_entity.type
_entity.pdbx_description
1 polymer ?
#
loop_
_entity_poly.entity_id
_entity_poly.type
_entity_poly.pdbx_seq_one_letter_code
_entity_poly.pdbx_strand_id
1 'polypeptide(L)'
;RKIQVIIAGAGGAAHLPGMVASITNLPVIGVPIKSSNLNGIDSLLSIVQMPKGVPVATVSIGDAGAENAAILAAKIIGLNNKTVNTNLLSRKKKSTDTIVKSSDIGKWTK
;
A
#
# COMPACT_ATOMS: atom_id res chain seq x y z
N ARG A 1 22.80 -2.26 -3.87
CA ARG A 1 21.62 -3.13 -3.60
C ARG A 1 20.55 -2.86 -4.67
N LYS A 2 19.75 -3.85 -5.11
CA LYS A 2 18.73 -3.73 -6.19
C LYS A 2 17.30 -3.48 -5.65
N ILE A 3 17.13 -2.50 -4.76
CA ILE A 3 15.82 -2.15 -4.19
C ILE A 3 15.16 -1.08 -5.07
N GLN A 4 13.88 -1.23 -5.40
CA GLN A 4 13.14 -0.29 -6.26
C GLN A 4 12.07 0.51 -5.50
N VAL A 5 11.51 -0.06 -4.43
CA VAL A 5 10.47 0.54 -3.59
C VAL A 5 10.70 0.08 -2.15
N ILE A 6 10.45 0.94 -1.17
CA ILE A 6 10.52 0.60 0.25
C ILE A 6 9.12 0.67 0.85
N ILE A 7 8.74 -0.36 1.61
CA ILE A 7 7.52 -0.34 2.42
C ILE A 7 7.96 -0.24 3.88
N ALA A 8 7.46 0.77 4.58
CA ALA A 8 7.77 1.01 5.98
C ALA A 8 6.48 1.09 6.81
N GLY A 9 6.37 0.26 7.84
CA GLY A 9 5.25 0.27 8.78
C GLY A 9 5.67 0.84 10.13
N ALA A 10 4.83 1.70 10.73
CA ALA A 10 5.04 2.23 12.08
C ALA A 10 3.71 2.62 12.74
N GLY A 11 3.68 2.62 14.08
CA GLY A 11 2.51 2.95 14.90
C GLY A 11 2.81 3.99 15.98
N GLY A 12 1.77 4.66 16.49
CA GLY A 12 1.87 5.77 17.43
C GLY A 12 2.48 7.01 16.77
N ALA A 13 3.58 7.51 17.34
CA ALA A 13 4.43 8.53 16.73
C ALA A 13 5.27 7.92 15.58
N ALA A 14 4.61 7.68 14.45
CA ALA A 14 5.10 6.82 13.38
C ALA A 14 6.10 7.52 12.43
N HIS A 15 7.33 7.75 12.90
CA HIS A 15 8.35 8.52 12.16
C HIS A 15 9.15 7.71 11.13
N LEU A 16 9.19 6.37 11.24
CA LEU A 16 10.05 5.53 10.40
C LEU A 16 9.86 5.78 8.89
N PRO A 17 8.63 5.83 8.33
CA PRO A 17 8.47 6.04 6.89
C PRO A 17 9.00 7.41 6.42
N GLY A 18 8.78 8.46 7.22
CA GLY A 18 9.27 9.81 6.92
C GLY A 18 10.79 9.91 6.99
N MET A 19 11.41 9.30 8.01
CA MET A 19 12.87 9.26 8.15
C MET A 19 13.54 8.44 7.06
N VAL A 20 12.94 7.33 6.63
CA VAL A 20 13.46 6.56 5.50
C VAL A 20 13.38 7.38 4.21
N ALA A 21 12.26 8.07 3.98
CA ALA A 21 12.08 8.93 2.80
C ALA A 21 13.06 10.12 2.76
N SER A 22 13.51 10.64 3.91
CA SER A 22 14.45 11.76 3.94
C SER A 22 15.89 11.38 3.57
N ILE A 23 16.24 10.10 3.66
CA ILE A 23 17.60 9.59 3.38
C ILE A 23 17.69 8.74 2.11
N THR A 24 16.61 8.67 1.32
CA THR A 24 16.59 7.87 0.08
C THR A 24 15.82 8.57 -1.04
N ASN A 25 16.30 8.41 -2.27
CA ASN A 25 15.57 8.83 -3.47
C ASN A 25 14.59 7.76 -3.98
N LEU A 26 14.53 6.60 -3.33
CA LEU A 26 13.58 5.54 -3.69
C LEU A 26 12.17 5.89 -3.19
N PRO A 27 11.11 5.50 -3.92
CA PRO A 27 9.74 5.62 -3.43
C PRO A 27 9.54 4.89 -2.10
N VAL A 28 8.98 5.58 -1.12
CA VAL A 28 8.61 5.01 0.18
C VAL A 28 7.10 4.97 0.32
N ILE A 29 6.58 3.80 0.68
CA ILE A 29 5.17 3.57 0.99
C ILE A 29 5.05 3.37 2.49
N GLY A 30 4.25 4.22 3.14
CA GLY A 30 4.02 4.18 4.58
C GLY A 30 2.75 3.40 4.94
N VAL A 31 2.87 2.44 5.85
CA VAL A 31 1.74 1.67 6.40
C VAL A 31 1.49 2.09 7.85
N PRO A 32 0.40 2.81 8.14
CA PRO A 32 0.04 3.14 9.51
C PRO A 32 -0.38 1.87 10.27
N ILE A 33 0.32 1.55 11.35
CA ILE A 33 -0.03 0.43 12.21
C ILE A 33 -1.08 0.91 13.22
N LYS A 34 -2.09 0.08 13.49
CA LYS A 34 -3.14 0.41 14.45
C LYS A 34 -2.54 0.62 15.85
N SER A 35 -2.69 1.81 16.41
CA SER A 35 -2.34 2.12 17.81
C SER A 35 -3.42 1.64 18.77
N SER A 36 -3.06 1.32 20.02
CA SER A 36 -4.02 0.94 21.07
C SER A 36 -5.00 2.07 21.45
N ASN A 37 -4.54 3.32 21.51
CA ASN A 37 -5.33 4.42 22.08
C ASN A 37 -6.15 5.19 21.04
N LEU A 38 -5.61 5.41 19.83
CA LEU A 38 -6.23 6.24 18.80
C LEU A 38 -6.56 5.47 17.52
N ASN A 39 -6.65 4.14 17.60
CA ASN A 39 -6.97 3.26 16.47
C ASN A 39 -6.12 3.50 15.21
N GLY A 40 -4.90 4.02 15.36
CA GLY A 40 -3.98 4.31 14.25
C GLY A 40 -4.18 5.67 13.59
N ILE A 41 -5.05 6.57 14.10
CA ILE A 41 -5.17 7.94 13.59
C ILE A 41 -3.87 8.72 13.84
N ASP A 42 -3.27 8.55 15.02
CA ASP A 42 -1.94 9.07 15.35
C ASP A 42 -0.88 8.63 14.34
N SER A 43 -0.92 7.35 13.98
CA SER A 43 0.00 6.69 13.08
C SER A 43 -0.21 7.18 11.65
N LEU A 44 -1.47 7.31 11.23
CA LEU A 44 -1.84 7.83 9.91
C LEU A 44 -1.35 9.26 9.75
N LEU A 45 -1.68 10.14 10.70
CA LEU A 45 -1.30 11.55 10.63
C LEU A 45 0.22 11.74 10.71
N SER A 46 0.92 10.94 11.52
CA SER A 46 2.38 10.96 11.62
C SER A 46 3.09 10.58 10.31
N ILE A 47 2.44 9.77 9.46
CA ILE A 47 3.01 9.29 8.20
C ILE A 47 2.56 10.15 7.00
N VAL A 48 1.28 10.54 6.93
CA VAL A 48 0.71 11.17 5.73
C VAL A 48 1.02 12.67 5.64
N GLN A 49 1.18 13.35 6.78
CA GLN A 49 1.35 14.80 6.86
C GLN A 49 2.82 15.24 6.63
N MET A 50 3.50 14.58 5.70
CA MET A 50 4.88 14.94 5.36
C MET A 50 4.94 16.34 4.71
N PRO A 51 5.91 17.17 5.09
CA PRO A 51 6.10 18.47 4.46
C PRO A 51 6.56 18.32 3.00
N LYS A 52 6.38 19.40 2.22
CA LYS A 52 6.85 19.47 0.83
C LYS A 52 8.34 19.12 0.74
N GLY A 53 8.69 18.22 -0.18
CA GLY A 53 10.07 17.84 -0.50
C GLY A 53 10.44 16.41 -0.08
N VAL A 54 9.75 15.82 0.90
CA VAL A 54 10.03 14.45 1.38
C VAL A 54 8.73 13.62 1.35
N PRO A 55 8.28 13.15 0.17
CA PRO A 55 6.99 12.50 0.03
C PRO A 55 7.00 11.07 0.58
N VAL A 56 5.89 10.67 1.22
CA VAL A 56 5.59 9.29 1.60
C VAL A 56 4.21 8.91 1.06
N ALA A 57 4.12 7.85 0.27
CA ALA A 57 2.85 7.32 -0.22
C ALA A 57 2.16 6.54 0.91
N THR A 58 1.16 7.13 1.55
CA THR A 58 0.50 6.52 2.71
C THR A 58 -0.72 5.70 2.28
N VAL A 59 -0.86 4.49 2.82
CA VAL A 59 -2.02 3.60 2.60
C VAL A 59 -2.92 3.54 3.83
N SER A 60 -4.02 2.78 3.75
CA SER A 60 -4.96 2.55 4.85
C SER A 60 -4.28 2.04 6.13
N ILE A 61 -4.92 2.23 7.28
CA ILE A 61 -4.42 1.72 8.57
C ILE A 61 -4.52 0.18 8.62
N GLY A 62 -3.50 -0.47 9.18
CA GLY A 62 -3.50 -1.90 9.53
C GLY A 62 -3.30 -2.85 8.33
N ASP A 63 -3.86 -4.05 8.43
CA ASP A 63 -3.58 -5.17 7.51
C ASP A 63 -3.99 -4.86 6.07
N ALA A 64 -5.14 -4.22 5.88
CA ALA A 64 -5.58 -3.76 4.56
C ALA A 64 -4.57 -2.76 3.95
N GLY A 65 -3.94 -1.94 4.79
CA GLY A 65 -2.82 -1.07 4.41
C GLY A 65 -1.62 -1.88 3.94
N ALA A 66 -1.16 -2.83 4.75
CA ALA A 66 0.00 -3.66 4.43
C ALA A 66 -0.18 -4.39 3.08
N GLU A 67 -1.36 -4.96 2.83
CA GLU A 67 -1.68 -5.60 1.55
C GLU A 67 -1.66 -4.60 0.39
N ASN A 68 -2.29 -3.44 0.57
CA ASN A 68 -2.30 -2.39 -0.45
C ASN A 68 -0.92 -1.79 -0.72
N ALA A 69 -0.05 -1.70 0.28
CA ALA A 69 1.32 -1.26 0.10
C ALA A 69 2.11 -2.24 -0.77
N ALA A 70 1.95 -3.55 -0.56
CA ALA A 70 2.54 -4.57 -1.42
C ALA A 70 2.01 -4.49 -2.86
N ILE A 71 0.71 -4.30 -3.04
CA ILE A 71 0.09 -4.15 -4.36
C ILE A 71 0.58 -2.86 -5.05
N LEU A 72 0.69 -1.75 -4.31
CA LEU A 72 1.18 -0.48 -4.85
C LEU A 72 2.66 -0.58 -5.24
N ALA A 73 3.50 -1.18 -4.41
CA ALA A 73 4.89 -1.47 -4.75
C ALA A 73 5.01 -2.34 -6.01
N ALA A 74 4.20 -3.40 -6.10
CA ALA A 74 4.14 -4.25 -7.28
C ALA A 74 3.71 -3.47 -8.53
N LYS A 75 2.75 -2.53 -8.42
CA LYS A 75 2.35 -1.66 -9.55
C LYS A 75 3.49 -0.78 -10.02
N ILE A 76 4.24 -0.16 -9.09
CA ILE A 76 5.41 0.67 -9.41
C ILE A 76 6.47 -0.18 -10.14
N ILE A 77 6.79 -1.36 -9.61
CA ILE A 77 7.76 -2.29 -10.23
C ILE A 77 7.24 -2.79 -11.59
N GLY A 78 5.94 -3.06 -11.69
CA GLY A 78 5.28 -3.58 -12.88
C GLY A 78 5.33 -2.64 -14.09
N LEU A 79 5.55 -1.33 -13.88
CA LEU A 79 5.76 -0.39 -15.00
C LEU A 79 6.95 -0.80 -15.88
N ASN A 80 7.98 -1.41 -15.28
CA ASN A 80 9.20 -1.82 -15.98
C ASN A 80 9.45 -3.34 -15.92
N ASN A 81 8.56 -4.11 -15.30
CA ASN A 81 8.69 -5.57 -15.18
C ASN A 81 7.42 -6.27 -15.67
N LYS A 82 7.49 -6.81 -16.89
CA LYS A 82 6.36 -7.50 -17.55
C LYS A 82 5.81 -8.65 -16.71
N THR A 83 6.68 -9.46 -16.09
CA THR A 83 6.26 -10.60 -15.25
C THR A 83 5.43 -10.15 -14.06
N VAL A 84 5.87 -9.10 -13.36
CA VAL A 84 5.12 -8.52 -12.22
C VAL A 84 3.78 -7.95 -12.69
N ASN A 85 3.76 -7.24 -13.82
CA ASN A 85 2.53 -6.69 -14.39
C ASN A 85 1.52 -7.79 -14.75
N THR A 86 1.97 -8.87 -15.41
CA THR A 86 1.11 -10.02 -15.73
C THR A 86 0.52 -10.65 -14.46
N ASN A 87 1.34 -10.85 -13.42
CA ASN A 87 0.87 -11.38 -12.14
C ASN A 87 -0.18 -10.49 -11.47
N LEU A 88 -0.02 -9.15 -11.55
CA LEU A 88 -1.01 -8.19 -11.07
C LEU A 88 -2.34 -8.29 -11.82
N LEU A 89 -2.29 -8.41 -13.14
CA LEU A 89 -3.50 -8.58 -13.97
C LEU A 89 -4.21 -9.89 -13.62
N SER A 90 -3.47 -10.99 -13.48
CA SER A 90 -4.02 -12.28 -13.05
C SER A 90 -4.66 -12.21 -11.67
N ARG A 91 -4.03 -11.51 -10.72
CA ARG A 91 -4.59 -11.29 -9.38
C ARG A 91 -5.89 -10.49 -9.44
N LYS A 92 -5.92 -9.38 -10.19
CA LYS A 92 -7.13 -8.56 -10.36
C LYS A 92 -8.27 -9.38 -10.96
N LYS A 93 -7.99 -10.16 -12.00
CA LYS A 93 -8.98 -11.05 -12.63
C LYS A 93 -9.55 -12.05 -11.63
N LYS A 94 -8.70 -12.74 -10.85
CA LYS A 94 -9.15 -13.67 -9.80
C LYS A 94 -10.08 -13.01 -8.79
N SER A 95 -9.73 -11.82 -8.29
CA SER A 95 -10.58 -11.09 -7.35
C SER A 95 -11.93 -10.74 -7.95
N THR A 96 -11.98 -10.26 -9.20
CA THR A 96 -13.23 -9.99 -9.91
C THR A 96 -14.06 -11.26 -10.10
N ASP A 97 -13.45 -12.35 -10.57
CA ASP A 97 -14.12 -13.64 -10.79
C ASP A 97 -14.71 -14.19 -9.48
N THR A 98 -14.00 -14.06 -8.35
CA THR A 98 -14.51 -14.45 -7.04
C THR A 98 -15.75 -13.65 -6.65
N ILE A 99 -15.72 -12.32 -6.81
CA ILE A 99 -16.85 -11.45 -6.49
C ILE A 99 -18.06 -11.77 -7.37
N VAL A 100 -17.87 -11.96 -8.67
CA VAL A 100 -18.96 -12.31 -9.60
C VAL A 100 -19.61 -13.65 -9.21
N LYS A 101 -18.82 -14.64 -8.79
CA LYS A 101 -19.35 -15.93 -8.32
C LYS A 101 -20.07 -15.86 -6.98
N SER A 102 -19.61 -15.01 -6.07
CA SER A 102 -20.18 -14.88 -4.72
C SER A 102 -21.37 -13.92 -4.63
N SER A 103 -21.65 -13.17 -5.69
CA SER A 103 -22.67 -12.12 -5.69
C SER A 103 -23.87 -12.52 -6.56
N ASP A 104 -25.07 -12.19 -6.11
CA ASP A 104 -26.32 -12.38 -6.89
C ASP A 104 -26.36 -11.52 -8.17
N ILE A 105 -25.33 -10.73 -8.44
CA ILE A 105 -25.17 -9.89 -9.63
C ILE A 105 -25.22 -10.74 -10.91
N GLY A 106 -24.74 -11.99 -10.86
CA GLY A 106 -24.84 -12.93 -11.99
C GLY A 106 -26.26 -13.42 -12.30
N LYS A 107 -27.23 -13.19 -11.42
CA LYS A 107 -28.66 -13.49 -11.66
C LYS A 107 -29.39 -12.35 -12.37
N TRP A 108 -28.93 -11.11 -12.22
CA TRP A 108 -29.52 -9.92 -12.83
C TRP A 108 -29.07 -9.66 -14.27
N THR A 109 -28.02 -10.35 -14.73
CA THR A 109 -27.49 -10.25 -16.10
C THR A 109 -27.95 -11.40 -17.00
N LYS A 110 -28.99 -12.16 -16.60
CA LYS A 110 -29.66 -13.17 -17.43
C LYS A 110 -31.07 -12.73 -17.77
#